data_AF-A0A0K9Y3F7-F1
#
_entry.id   AF-A0A0K9Y3F7-F1
#
_cell.length_a   1.000
_cell.length_b   1.000
_cell.length_c   1.000
_cell.angle_alpha   90.00
_cell.angle_beta   90.00
_cell.angle_gamma   90.00
#
_symmetry.space_group_name_H-M   'P 1'
#
loop_
_entity.id
_entity.type
_entity.pdbx_description
1 polymer ?
#
loop_
_entity_poly.entity_id
_entity_poly.type
_entity_poly.pdbx_seq_one_letter_code
_entity_poly.pdbx_strand_id
1 'polypeptide(L)'
;MKFEVYSDKEILEEILLESSKYQNWNNILKHHSDVYLNMSQTDYDLEIALADESILFQYLQDTGGKEPIPNEQFFIDFEADNNIVEGKPLSAFFLKKGDAEINSLKEHFGLLFQNEKIDDKIISNKFQKNCNKNDIYNNAGLIGWKAIMPTQTLGYNSLIITDPHLFNNDKNVNGVFVNYGVENIILFLDAILPLQLGVEFHLLIVSSRQNGGFSEAKMQSIFHDLNTRIIALRGYSITTELVITPNSIHRRSSFSNYHLINCDKGFKLFSIDDPSRVNDDNSFKYWNIFEINLQAHGDSQFKELVDEVPKIKAGIRSAINTINGMKRNLEDKKCYGLPPDYSIKNRLINHFP
;
A
#
# COMPACT_ATOMS: atom_id res chain seq x y z
N MET A 1 -0.04 13.01 9.93
CA MET A 1 1.04 12.13 9.43
C MET A 1 1.42 12.63 8.06
N LYS A 2 2.72 12.74 7.77
CA LYS A 2 3.24 13.19 6.47
C LYS A 2 4.10 12.09 5.88
N PHE A 3 4.28 12.13 4.56
CA PHE A 3 5.21 11.24 3.88
C PHE A 3 6.63 11.57 4.32
N GLU A 4 7.48 10.58 4.54
CA GLU A 4 8.88 10.83 4.95
C GLU A 4 9.79 10.61 3.74
N VAL A 5 10.69 11.55 3.47
CA VAL A 5 11.71 11.41 2.44
C VAL A 5 13.08 11.49 3.08
N TYR A 6 13.87 10.44 2.95
CA TYR A 6 15.27 10.39 3.36
C TYR A 6 16.12 10.64 2.13
N SER A 7 16.98 11.65 2.13
CA SER A 7 17.79 11.99 0.97
C SER A 7 19.22 12.33 1.33
N ASP A 8 20.16 11.85 0.52
CA ASP A 8 21.45 12.51 0.38
C ASP A 8 21.25 13.95 -0.10
N LYS A 9 22.07 14.87 0.41
CA LYS A 9 21.94 16.31 0.18
C LYS A 9 21.98 16.63 -1.31
N GLU A 10 22.94 16.08 -2.04
CA GLU A 10 23.16 16.43 -3.45
C GLU A 10 21.99 16.01 -4.35
N ILE A 11 21.31 14.90 -4.02
CA ILE A 11 20.14 14.45 -4.77
C ILE A 11 18.96 15.38 -4.49
N LEU A 12 18.77 15.83 -3.25
CA LEU A 12 17.76 16.83 -2.93
C LEU A 12 18.04 18.12 -3.71
N GLU A 13 19.27 18.61 -3.68
CA GLU A 13 19.67 19.83 -4.37
C GLU A 13 19.44 19.73 -5.88
N GLU A 14 19.72 18.58 -6.50
CA GLU A 14 19.40 18.34 -7.91
C GLU A 14 17.90 18.48 -8.21
N ILE A 15 17.02 17.90 -7.37
CA ILE A 15 15.56 18.01 -7.53
C ILE A 15 15.09 19.48 -7.41
N LEU A 16 15.74 20.25 -6.54
CA LEU A 16 15.41 21.64 -6.31
C LEU A 16 15.88 22.54 -7.47
N LEU A 17 17.11 22.37 -7.92
CA LEU A 17 17.71 23.11 -9.04
C LEU A 17 17.02 22.78 -10.37
N GLU A 18 16.75 21.50 -10.63
CA GLU A 18 16.10 21.02 -11.85
C GLU A 18 14.58 20.85 -11.67
N SER A 19 13.94 21.76 -10.93
CA SER A 19 12.50 21.69 -10.59
C SER A 19 11.55 21.49 -11.79
N SER A 20 11.92 21.97 -12.98
CA SER A 20 11.15 21.76 -14.22
C SER A 20 11.21 20.32 -14.74
N LYS A 21 12.30 19.61 -14.48
CA LYS A 21 12.50 18.20 -14.83
C LYS A 21 11.87 17.28 -13.80
N TYR A 22 11.97 17.64 -12.52
CA TYR A 22 11.50 16.85 -11.38
C TYR A 22 10.27 17.49 -10.72
N GLN A 23 9.28 17.85 -11.53
CA GLN A 23 8.14 18.64 -11.08
C GLN A 23 7.34 17.94 -9.97
N ASN A 24 7.12 16.61 -10.08
CA ASN A 24 6.35 15.88 -9.08
C ASN A 24 7.11 15.77 -7.76
N TRP A 25 8.38 15.38 -7.81
CA TRP A 25 9.19 15.29 -6.59
C TRP A 25 9.39 16.65 -5.94
N ASN A 26 9.63 17.72 -6.71
CA ASN A 26 9.75 19.06 -6.18
C ASN A 26 8.48 19.48 -5.41
N ASN A 27 7.29 19.23 -5.99
CA ASN A 27 6.02 19.51 -5.33
C ASN A 27 5.83 18.68 -4.04
N ILE A 28 6.17 17.40 -4.06
CA ILE A 28 6.02 16.50 -2.90
C ILE A 28 6.94 16.93 -1.77
N LEU A 29 8.21 17.19 -2.07
CA LEU A 29 9.22 17.63 -1.11
C LEU A 29 8.76 18.90 -0.39
N LYS A 30 8.29 19.89 -1.15
CA LYS A 30 7.88 21.19 -0.62
C LYS A 30 6.59 21.14 0.20
N HIS A 31 5.61 20.32 -0.20
CA HIS A 31 4.25 20.47 0.32
C HIS A 31 3.68 19.23 1.02
N HIS A 32 4.21 18.03 0.75
CA HIS A 32 3.58 16.78 1.16
C HIS A 32 4.46 15.86 2.00
N SER A 33 5.75 16.16 2.14
CA SER A 33 6.69 15.31 2.90
C SER A 33 7.54 16.05 3.91
N ASP A 34 7.87 15.39 5.02
CA ASP A 34 8.99 15.78 5.87
C ASP A 34 10.28 15.20 5.29
N VAL A 35 11.29 16.05 5.11
CA VAL A 35 12.54 15.70 4.42
C VAL A 35 13.64 15.53 5.46
N TYR A 36 14.25 14.36 5.51
CA TYR A 36 15.39 14.02 6.36
C TYR A 36 16.65 13.97 5.51
N LEU A 37 17.66 14.75 5.89
CA LEU A 37 18.88 14.92 5.11
C LEU A 37 20.07 14.19 5.71
N ASN A 38 20.88 13.59 4.85
CA ASN A 38 22.17 13.00 5.24
C ASN A 38 23.20 14.11 5.51
N MET A 39 23.06 14.74 6.67
CA MET A 39 24.00 15.76 7.15
C MET A 39 23.86 15.95 8.66
N SER A 40 24.93 16.42 9.29
CA SER A 40 24.92 16.78 10.70
C SER A 40 24.15 18.09 10.92
N GLN A 41 23.65 18.31 12.14
CA GLN A 41 23.01 19.59 12.50
C GLN A 41 23.99 20.76 12.33
N THR A 42 25.26 20.57 12.68
CA THR A 42 26.30 21.60 12.55
C THR A 42 26.50 22.02 11.09
N ASP A 43 26.58 21.05 10.17
CA ASP A 43 26.76 21.35 8.75
C ASP A 43 25.53 22.05 8.17
N TYR A 44 24.33 21.69 8.65
CA TYR A 44 23.10 22.35 8.23
C TYR A 44 23.06 23.80 8.68
N ASP A 45 23.42 24.08 9.93
CA ASP A 45 23.45 25.45 10.45
C ASP A 45 24.45 26.33 9.69
N LEU A 46 25.61 25.77 9.30
CA LEU A 46 26.58 26.45 8.44
C LEU A 46 25.99 26.75 7.06
N GLU A 47 25.29 25.80 6.47
CA GLU A 47 24.73 25.95 5.13
C GLU A 47 23.57 26.93 5.07
N ILE A 48 22.73 26.98 6.09
CA ILE A 48 21.65 27.97 6.19
C ILE A 48 22.24 29.38 6.44
N ALA A 49 23.37 29.48 7.14
CA ALA A 49 24.04 30.77 7.38
C ALA A 49 24.59 31.43 6.10
N LEU A 50 24.77 30.66 5.01
CA LEU A 50 25.13 31.18 3.69
C LEU A 50 23.97 31.96 3.01
N ALA A 51 22.77 31.93 3.58
CA ALA A 51 21.59 32.63 3.08
C ALA A 51 21.34 32.35 1.59
N ASP A 52 21.18 33.37 0.75
CA ASP A 52 20.78 33.23 -0.66
C ASP A 52 21.75 32.40 -1.52
N GLU A 53 22.98 32.16 -1.05
CA GLU A 53 23.96 31.29 -1.72
C GLU A 53 23.67 29.79 -1.51
N SER A 54 22.79 29.44 -0.56
CA SER A 54 22.43 28.07 -0.20
C SER A 54 21.13 27.61 -0.84
N ILE A 55 21.18 26.46 -1.51
CA ILE A 55 19.99 25.81 -2.09
C ILE A 55 19.02 25.41 -0.98
N LEU A 56 19.53 25.00 0.19
CA LEU A 56 18.69 24.66 1.35
C LEU A 56 17.99 25.90 1.93
N PHE A 57 18.64 27.06 1.90
CA PHE A 57 17.98 28.31 2.29
C PHE A 57 16.89 28.71 1.29
N GLN A 58 17.12 28.55 -0.01
CA GLN A 58 16.08 28.79 -1.03
C GLN A 58 14.89 27.84 -0.86
N TYR A 59 15.16 26.56 -0.58
CA TYR A 59 14.13 25.60 -0.23
C TYR A 59 13.30 26.04 0.98
N LEU A 60 13.96 26.55 2.04
CA LEU A 60 13.28 27.07 3.21
C LEU A 60 12.31 28.22 2.88
N GLN A 61 12.72 29.13 1.99
CA GLN A 61 11.85 30.22 1.53
C GLN A 61 10.65 29.67 0.75
N ASP A 62 10.89 28.73 -0.17
CA ASP A 62 9.86 28.14 -1.03
C ASP A 62 8.80 27.33 -0.25
N THR A 63 9.16 26.77 0.90
CA THR A 63 8.25 25.97 1.74
C THR A 63 7.54 26.80 2.82
N GLY A 64 7.74 28.12 2.85
CA GLY A 64 7.16 28.99 3.86
C GLY A 64 7.78 28.80 5.24
N GLY A 65 9.09 28.50 5.29
CA GLY A 65 9.83 28.32 6.54
C GLY A 65 9.84 26.88 7.06
N LYS A 66 9.46 25.89 6.25
CA LYS A 66 9.57 24.49 6.64
C LYS A 66 10.98 23.97 6.36
N GLU A 67 11.73 23.76 7.42
CA GLU A 67 13.10 23.25 7.37
C GLU A 67 13.16 21.74 7.04
N PRO A 68 14.14 21.29 6.23
CA PRO A 68 14.54 19.89 6.22
C PRO A 68 15.16 19.52 7.57
N ILE A 69 15.16 18.24 7.91
CA ILE A 69 15.58 17.71 9.19
C ILE A 69 16.95 17.03 9.02
N PRO A 70 18.06 17.62 9.51
CA PRO A 70 19.36 16.96 9.53
C PRO A 70 19.27 15.65 10.32
N ASN A 71 19.66 14.53 9.71
CA ASN A 71 19.55 13.21 10.31
C ASN A 71 20.65 12.25 9.85
N GLU A 72 21.91 12.69 9.94
CA GLU A 72 23.09 11.86 9.65
C GLU A 72 23.04 10.48 10.33
N GLN A 73 22.58 10.42 11.59
CA GLN A 73 22.55 9.17 12.35
C GLN A 73 21.70 8.10 11.65
N PHE A 74 20.56 8.46 11.04
CA PHE A 74 19.77 7.49 10.28
C PHE A 74 20.57 6.86 9.14
N PHE A 75 21.37 7.64 8.42
CA PHE A 75 22.15 7.12 7.30
C PHE A 75 23.32 6.27 7.78
N ILE A 76 23.98 6.65 8.88
CA ILE A 76 24.98 5.80 9.55
C ILE A 76 24.37 4.46 9.95
N ASP A 77 23.21 4.48 10.60
CA ASP A 77 22.50 3.28 11.03
C ASP A 77 22.04 2.45 9.83
N PHE A 78 21.61 3.10 8.75
CA PHE A 78 21.20 2.43 7.52
C PHE A 78 22.36 1.70 6.86
N GLU A 79 23.54 2.31 6.76
CA GLU A 79 24.72 1.64 6.19
C GLU A 79 25.21 0.47 7.08
N ALA A 80 24.99 0.55 8.40
CA ALA A 80 25.29 -0.54 9.32
C ALA A 80 24.25 -1.68 9.24
N ASP A 81 22.97 -1.34 9.11
CA ASP A 81 21.85 -2.28 9.00
C ASP A 81 20.72 -1.68 8.15
N ASN A 82 20.58 -2.16 6.91
CA ASN A 82 19.52 -1.66 6.04
C ASN A 82 18.11 -1.98 6.57
N ASN A 83 17.93 -2.94 7.50
CA ASN A 83 16.60 -3.37 7.97
C ASN A 83 15.83 -2.28 8.72
N ILE A 84 16.49 -1.20 9.15
CA ILE A 84 15.82 -0.07 9.82
C ILE A 84 14.71 0.56 8.96
N VAL A 85 14.73 0.38 7.64
CA VAL A 85 13.68 0.88 6.73
C VAL A 85 12.37 0.11 6.84
N GLU A 86 12.34 -1.09 7.41
CA GLU A 86 11.09 -1.86 7.55
C GLU A 86 10.05 -1.15 8.43
N GLY A 87 10.50 -0.35 9.39
CA GLY A 87 9.64 0.51 10.22
C GLY A 87 9.09 1.73 9.49
N LYS A 88 9.44 1.91 8.22
CA LYS A 88 9.17 3.10 7.41
C LYS A 88 8.40 2.77 6.12
N PRO A 89 7.21 2.12 6.24
CA PRO A 89 6.49 1.60 5.08
C PRO A 89 5.95 2.70 4.13
N LEU A 90 5.85 3.95 4.57
CA LEU A 90 5.35 5.09 3.78
C LEU A 90 6.45 6.12 3.51
N SER A 91 7.69 5.67 3.32
CA SER A 91 8.83 6.56 3.10
C SER A 91 9.46 6.36 1.73
N ALA A 92 10.18 7.37 1.25
CA ALA A 92 11.06 7.27 0.09
C ALA A 92 12.52 7.54 0.50
N PHE A 93 13.45 6.90 -0.21
CA PHE A 93 14.88 6.97 0.07
C PHE A 93 15.63 7.36 -1.22
N PHE A 94 16.30 8.49 -1.20
CA PHE A 94 17.16 8.99 -2.27
C PHE A 94 18.60 8.83 -1.83
N LEU A 95 19.27 7.81 -2.37
CA LEU A 95 20.57 7.36 -1.90
C LEU A 95 21.60 7.44 -3.03
N LYS A 96 22.81 7.91 -2.71
CA LYS A 96 23.97 8.01 -3.59
C LYS A 96 24.63 6.64 -3.77
N LYS A 97 23.85 5.72 -4.34
CA LYS A 97 24.18 4.31 -4.56
C LYS A 97 24.00 3.93 -6.02
N GLY A 98 24.73 2.91 -6.48
CA GLY A 98 24.65 2.43 -7.86
C GLY A 98 23.32 1.75 -8.18
N ASP A 99 22.94 1.70 -9.47
CA ASP A 99 21.65 1.12 -9.92
C ASP A 99 21.42 -0.31 -9.42
N ALA A 100 22.47 -1.14 -9.39
CA ALA A 100 22.37 -2.53 -8.91
C ALA A 100 22.02 -2.60 -7.42
N GLU A 101 22.59 -1.72 -6.61
CA GLU A 101 22.33 -1.65 -5.18
C GLU A 101 20.92 -1.12 -4.89
N ILE A 102 20.51 -0.05 -5.60
CA ILE A 102 19.14 0.47 -5.51
C ILE A 102 18.10 -0.58 -5.91
N ASN A 103 18.34 -1.33 -6.99
CA ASN A 103 17.42 -2.39 -7.41
C ASN A 103 17.39 -3.53 -6.40
N SER A 104 18.53 -3.92 -5.84
CA SER A 104 18.59 -4.89 -4.74
C SER A 104 17.78 -4.43 -3.52
N LEU A 105 17.88 -3.16 -3.13
CA LEU A 105 17.09 -2.59 -2.02
C LEU A 105 15.58 -2.58 -2.32
N LYS A 106 15.18 -2.21 -3.55
CA LYS A 106 13.78 -2.25 -3.99
C LYS A 106 13.21 -3.66 -3.94
N GLU A 107 13.92 -4.63 -4.51
CA GLU A 107 13.51 -6.03 -4.55
C GLU A 107 13.53 -6.65 -3.15
N HIS A 108 14.44 -6.24 -2.28
CA HIS A 108 14.51 -6.77 -0.93
C HIS A 108 13.38 -6.21 -0.05
N PHE A 109 13.26 -4.89 0.07
CA PHE A 109 12.36 -4.26 1.04
C PHE A 109 10.98 -3.95 0.48
N GLY A 110 10.81 -3.87 -0.85
CA GLY A 110 9.57 -3.39 -1.45
C GLY A 110 9.27 -1.95 -1.05
N LEU A 111 10.28 -1.10 -0.99
CA LEU A 111 10.14 0.34 -0.68
C LEU A 111 10.68 1.18 -1.84
N LEU A 112 10.38 2.48 -1.79
CA LEU A 112 10.76 3.44 -2.83
C LEU A 112 12.20 3.92 -2.61
N PHE A 113 13.13 3.32 -3.34
CA PHE A 113 14.52 3.78 -3.42
C PHE A 113 14.79 4.44 -4.77
N GLN A 114 15.50 5.56 -4.78
CA GLN A 114 16.00 6.20 -6.00
C GLN A 114 17.45 6.63 -5.78
N ASN A 115 18.20 6.76 -6.87
CA ASN A 115 19.51 7.42 -6.88
C ASN A 115 19.43 8.66 -7.77
N GLU A 116 20.58 9.18 -8.20
CA GLU A 116 20.72 10.32 -9.11
C GLU A 116 19.93 10.14 -10.43
N LYS A 117 19.57 8.91 -10.83
CA LYS A 117 18.66 8.66 -11.97
C LYS A 117 17.20 8.66 -11.54
N ILE A 118 16.72 9.84 -11.15
CA ILE A 118 15.39 10.01 -10.58
C ILE A 118 14.30 9.80 -11.65
N ASP A 119 13.36 8.91 -11.37
CA ASP A 119 12.07 8.80 -12.06
C ASP A 119 11.03 9.69 -11.35
N ASP A 120 10.72 10.81 -11.98
CA ASP A 120 9.71 11.77 -11.51
C ASP A 120 8.27 11.26 -11.64
N LYS A 121 8.02 10.28 -12.50
CA LYS A 121 6.67 9.79 -12.78
C LYS A 121 6.30 8.55 -11.98
N ILE A 122 7.25 7.98 -11.24
CA ILE A 122 7.08 6.68 -10.58
C ILE A 122 5.89 6.65 -9.61
N ILE A 123 5.54 7.77 -8.97
CA ILE A 123 4.43 7.88 -7.99
C ILE A 123 3.22 8.69 -8.48
N SER A 124 3.15 9.01 -9.77
CA SER A 124 2.03 9.77 -10.36
C SER A 124 1.16 8.96 -11.34
N ASN A 125 1.34 7.64 -11.38
CA ASN A 125 0.59 6.78 -12.29
C ASN A 125 -0.90 6.68 -11.89
N LYS A 126 -1.78 6.66 -12.88
CA LYS A 126 -3.20 6.33 -12.73
C LYS A 126 -3.70 5.42 -13.81
N PHE A 127 -4.68 4.63 -13.45
CA PHE A 127 -5.41 3.81 -14.37
C PHE A 127 -6.86 3.68 -13.93
N GLN A 128 -7.79 3.80 -14.87
CA GLN A 128 -9.20 3.53 -14.62
C GLN A 128 -9.71 2.60 -15.70
N LYS A 129 -10.51 1.62 -15.29
CA LYS A 129 -11.19 0.71 -16.20
C LYS A 129 -12.64 0.51 -15.77
N ASN A 130 -13.54 0.75 -16.72
CA ASN A 130 -14.91 0.31 -16.64
C ASN A 130 -15.00 -1.07 -17.31
N CYS A 131 -15.63 -2.01 -16.62
CA CYS A 131 -15.80 -3.39 -17.06
C CYS A 131 -17.31 -3.66 -17.13
N ASN A 132 -17.82 -3.86 -18.33
CA ASN A 132 -19.24 -4.19 -18.50
C ASN A 132 -19.43 -5.70 -18.34
N LYS A 133 -20.60 -6.09 -17.87
CA LYS A 133 -21.00 -7.48 -17.74
C LYS A 133 -20.81 -8.21 -19.07
N ASN A 134 -20.23 -9.42 -19.00
CA ASN A 134 -19.86 -10.27 -20.13
C ASN A 134 -18.69 -9.78 -21.00
N ASP A 135 -18.04 -8.65 -20.70
CA ASP A 135 -16.76 -8.32 -21.32
C ASP A 135 -15.77 -9.49 -21.10
N ILE A 136 -14.95 -9.78 -22.11
CA ILE A 136 -13.93 -10.84 -22.06
C ILE A 136 -12.54 -10.19 -22.04
N TYR A 137 -11.78 -10.49 -20.99
CA TYR A 137 -10.41 -10.05 -20.78
C TYR A 137 -9.47 -11.25 -20.79
N ASN A 138 -9.02 -11.57 -22.01
CA ASN A 138 -8.01 -12.59 -22.30
C ASN A 138 -7.11 -12.05 -23.42
N ASN A 139 -5.93 -11.53 -23.08
CA ASN A 139 -5.00 -10.91 -24.01
C ASN A 139 -3.58 -11.41 -23.78
N ALA A 140 -2.88 -11.80 -24.85
CA ALA A 140 -1.47 -12.22 -24.79
C ALA A 140 -1.15 -13.28 -23.70
N GLY A 141 -2.09 -14.19 -23.42
CA GLY A 141 -1.94 -15.22 -22.38
C GLY A 141 -2.25 -14.76 -20.95
N LEU A 142 -2.62 -13.49 -20.75
CA LEU A 142 -3.10 -12.95 -19.49
C LEU A 142 -4.62 -13.04 -19.43
N ILE A 143 -5.14 -13.40 -18.26
CA ILE A 143 -6.58 -13.60 -18.03
C ILE A 143 -7.03 -12.75 -16.83
N GLY A 144 -8.22 -12.17 -16.95
CA GLY A 144 -8.90 -11.53 -15.84
C GLY A 144 -8.14 -10.31 -15.31
N TRP A 145 -7.86 -10.28 -14.00
CA TRP A 145 -7.13 -9.17 -13.36
C TRP A 145 -5.77 -8.93 -14.02
N LYS A 146 -5.02 -9.98 -14.38
CA LYS A 146 -3.73 -9.85 -15.07
C LYS A 146 -3.85 -9.20 -16.45
N ALA A 147 -4.99 -9.36 -17.12
CA ALA A 147 -5.22 -8.79 -18.45
C ALA A 147 -5.56 -7.29 -18.42
N ILE A 148 -6.02 -6.77 -17.27
CA ILE A 148 -6.51 -5.40 -17.12
C ILE A 148 -5.67 -4.52 -16.19
N MET A 149 -4.88 -5.13 -15.29
CA MET A 149 -4.08 -4.36 -14.34
C MET A 149 -2.93 -3.64 -15.06
N PRO A 150 -2.66 -2.36 -14.70
CA PRO A 150 -1.47 -1.70 -15.17
C PRO A 150 -0.23 -2.40 -14.61
N THR A 151 0.87 -2.38 -15.37
CA THR A 151 2.17 -2.86 -14.90
C THR A 151 2.56 -2.10 -13.63
N GLN A 152 2.79 -2.84 -12.55
CA GLN A 152 3.25 -2.29 -11.29
C GLN A 152 4.76 -2.03 -11.39
N THR A 153 5.16 -0.77 -11.25
CA THR A 153 6.58 -0.36 -11.26
C THR A 153 7.14 -0.14 -9.86
N LEU A 154 6.27 0.04 -8.87
CA LEU A 154 6.62 0.24 -7.47
C LEU A 154 6.57 -1.07 -6.70
N GLY A 155 7.67 -1.40 -6.02
CA GLY A 155 7.66 -2.41 -4.97
C GLY A 155 6.83 -1.94 -3.77
N TYR A 156 6.22 -2.89 -3.06
CA TYR A 156 5.46 -2.64 -1.84
C TYR A 156 5.47 -3.92 -0.99
N ASN A 157 5.40 -3.80 0.33
CA ASN A 157 5.54 -4.93 1.25
C ASN A 157 4.34 -5.10 2.20
N SER A 158 3.33 -4.24 2.05
CA SER A 158 2.12 -4.27 2.86
C SER A 158 0.90 -3.93 2.04
N LEU A 159 -0.20 -4.64 2.29
CA LEU A 159 -1.48 -4.42 1.64
C LEU A 159 -2.62 -4.59 2.65
N ILE A 160 -3.56 -3.65 2.63
CA ILE A 160 -4.83 -3.72 3.35
C ILE A 160 -5.93 -3.81 2.31
N ILE A 161 -6.74 -4.87 2.33
CA ILE A 161 -7.92 -5.00 1.47
C ILE A 161 -9.17 -4.82 2.34
N THR A 162 -10.07 -3.97 1.88
CA THR A 162 -11.39 -3.74 2.48
C THR A 162 -12.46 -4.12 1.47
N ASP A 163 -13.39 -4.98 1.84
CA ASP A 163 -14.59 -5.25 1.04
C ASP A 163 -15.70 -5.80 1.96
N PRO A 164 -16.78 -5.03 2.23
CA PRO A 164 -17.84 -5.44 3.14
C PRO A 164 -18.63 -6.68 2.70
N HIS A 165 -18.53 -7.07 1.43
CA HIS A 165 -19.32 -8.16 0.84
C HIS A 165 -18.44 -9.30 0.31
N LEU A 166 -17.14 -9.30 0.66
CA LEU A 166 -16.17 -10.25 0.14
C LEU A 166 -16.62 -11.69 0.30
N PHE A 167 -17.13 -12.04 1.48
CA PHE A 167 -17.55 -13.41 1.82
C PHE A 167 -19.07 -13.64 1.70
N ASN A 168 -19.84 -12.71 1.12
CA ASN A 168 -21.31 -12.77 1.07
C ASN A 168 -21.81 -13.10 -0.35
N ASN A 169 -21.20 -14.10 -0.98
CA ASN A 169 -21.35 -14.33 -2.43
C ASN A 169 -21.06 -15.79 -2.85
N ASP A 170 -21.40 -16.77 -2.01
CA ASP A 170 -21.31 -18.19 -2.34
C ASP A 170 -22.24 -18.56 -3.52
N LYS A 171 -21.76 -19.44 -4.41
CA LYS A 171 -22.58 -20.06 -5.48
C LYS A 171 -22.32 -21.56 -5.48
N ASN A 172 -23.35 -22.34 -5.77
CA ASN A 172 -23.20 -23.75 -6.08
C ASN A 172 -22.75 -23.90 -7.54
N VAL A 173 -21.56 -24.45 -7.76
CA VAL A 173 -20.99 -24.79 -9.07
C VAL A 173 -20.82 -26.31 -9.08
N ASN A 174 -21.61 -27.00 -9.88
CA ASN A 174 -21.55 -28.47 -10.04
C ASN A 174 -21.59 -29.27 -8.71
N GLY A 175 -22.40 -28.82 -7.74
CA GLY A 175 -22.55 -29.48 -6.44
C GLY A 175 -21.55 -29.00 -5.37
N VAL A 176 -20.61 -28.13 -5.74
CA VAL A 176 -19.62 -27.55 -4.83
C VAL A 176 -19.97 -26.09 -4.54
N PHE A 177 -20.04 -25.71 -3.28
CA PHE A 177 -20.20 -24.31 -2.90
C PHE A 177 -18.85 -23.59 -2.97
N VAL A 178 -18.74 -22.61 -3.86
CA VAL A 178 -17.54 -21.80 -4.06
C VAL A 178 -17.83 -20.35 -3.70
N ASN A 179 -16.90 -19.71 -2.97
CA ASN A 179 -17.00 -18.30 -2.62
C ASN A 179 -16.40 -17.43 -3.73
N TYR A 180 -17.24 -16.64 -4.41
CA TYR A 180 -16.80 -15.79 -5.54
C TYR A 180 -15.79 -14.73 -5.15
N GLY A 181 -15.89 -14.17 -3.94
CA GLY A 181 -14.94 -13.15 -3.48
C GLY A 181 -13.56 -13.74 -3.23
N VAL A 182 -13.48 -14.92 -2.61
CA VAL A 182 -12.23 -15.66 -2.41
C VAL A 182 -11.52 -15.92 -3.74
N GLU A 183 -12.22 -16.48 -4.73
CA GLU A 183 -11.62 -16.74 -6.05
C GLU A 183 -11.07 -15.47 -6.70
N ASN A 184 -11.85 -14.40 -6.68
CA ASN A 184 -11.44 -13.14 -7.28
C ASN A 184 -10.29 -12.47 -6.52
N ILE A 185 -10.23 -12.58 -5.20
CA ILE A 185 -9.12 -12.06 -4.40
C ILE A 185 -7.83 -12.79 -4.71
N ILE A 186 -7.85 -14.11 -4.89
CA ILE A 186 -6.67 -14.87 -5.30
C ILE A 186 -6.19 -14.40 -6.68
N LEU A 187 -7.10 -14.27 -7.66
CA LEU A 187 -6.74 -13.78 -9.00
C LEU A 187 -6.23 -12.33 -8.98
N PHE A 188 -6.81 -11.49 -8.14
CA PHE A 188 -6.38 -10.10 -7.94
C PHE A 188 -4.98 -10.04 -7.33
N LEU A 189 -4.75 -10.75 -6.22
CA LEU A 189 -3.45 -10.82 -5.55
C LEU A 189 -2.37 -11.37 -6.48
N ASP A 190 -2.68 -12.41 -7.26
CA ASP A 190 -1.76 -12.95 -8.25
C ASP A 190 -1.40 -11.92 -9.34
N ALA A 191 -2.29 -10.98 -9.64
CA ALA A 191 -2.02 -9.90 -10.59
C ALA A 191 -1.18 -8.76 -10.01
N ILE A 192 -1.28 -8.47 -8.71
CA ILE A 192 -0.65 -7.27 -8.13
C ILE A 192 0.57 -7.56 -7.26
N LEU A 193 0.64 -8.71 -6.59
CA LEU A 193 1.71 -9.02 -5.65
C LEU A 193 3.09 -8.91 -6.34
N PRO A 194 4.10 -8.30 -5.68
CA PRO A 194 5.46 -8.25 -6.21
C PRO A 194 5.94 -9.62 -6.66
N LEU A 195 6.77 -9.68 -7.70
CA LEU A 195 7.34 -10.94 -8.16
C LEU A 195 8.44 -11.44 -7.21
N GLN A 196 9.18 -10.50 -6.61
CA GLN A 196 10.27 -10.75 -5.69
C GLN A 196 10.13 -9.82 -4.48
N LEU A 197 10.42 -10.37 -3.30
CA LEU A 197 10.50 -9.63 -2.04
C LEU A 197 11.48 -10.36 -1.12
N GLY A 198 12.42 -9.63 -0.52
CA GLY A 198 13.37 -10.18 0.46
C GLY A 198 12.84 -10.24 1.88
N VAL A 199 11.88 -9.36 2.20
CA VAL A 199 11.18 -9.31 3.49
C VAL A 199 9.83 -10.04 3.45
N GLU A 200 9.27 -10.32 4.62
CA GLU A 200 7.91 -10.85 4.72
C GLU A 200 6.89 -9.83 4.19
N PHE A 201 5.95 -10.25 3.34
CA PHE A 201 4.84 -9.41 2.89
C PHE A 201 3.67 -9.49 3.87
N HIS A 202 3.11 -8.36 4.29
CA HIS A 202 1.96 -8.35 5.20
C HIS A 202 0.66 -8.03 4.48
N LEU A 203 -0.26 -8.98 4.46
CA LEU A 203 -1.60 -8.85 3.91
C LEU A 203 -2.64 -8.83 5.03
N LEU A 204 -3.42 -7.75 5.11
CA LEU A 204 -4.57 -7.65 5.99
C LEU A 204 -5.86 -7.55 5.17
N ILE A 205 -6.78 -8.49 5.36
CA ILE A 205 -8.10 -8.45 4.77
C ILE A 205 -9.11 -8.07 5.84
N VAL A 206 -9.89 -7.03 5.58
CA VAL A 206 -10.91 -6.52 6.49
C VAL A 206 -12.26 -6.55 5.77
N SER A 207 -13.21 -7.32 6.30
CA SER A 207 -14.54 -7.47 5.72
C SER A 207 -15.60 -7.23 6.78
N SER A 208 -16.82 -6.98 6.32
CA SER A 208 -18.00 -7.01 7.17
C SER A 208 -18.84 -8.25 6.81
N ARG A 209 -19.83 -8.56 7.65
CA ARG A 209 -20.95 -9.39 7.21
C ARG A 209 -22.25 -8.65 7.42
N GLN A 210 -23.06 -8.63 6.35
CA GLN A 210 -24.47 -8.29 6.42
C GLN A 210 -25.24 -9.61 6.24
N ASN A 211 -26.15 -9.92 7.16
CA ASN A 211 -27.07 -11.07 7.17
C ASN A 211 -26.51 -12.42 7.67
N GLY A 212 -26.59 -12.65 9.00
CA GLY A 212 -26.73 -13.98 9.60
C GLY A 212 -25.48 -14.83 9.84
N GLY A 213 -24.28 -14.24 9.73
CA GLY A 213 -23.06 -14.85 10.26
C GLY A 213 -22.59 -16.14 9.57
N PHE A 214 -21.29 -16.36 9.51
CA PHE A 214 -20.77 -17.71 9.21
C PHE A 214 -20.39 -18.28 10.56
N SER A 215 -20.64 -19.58 10.74
CA SER A 215 -20.11 -20.27 11.90
C SER A 215 -18.59 -20.08 11.95
N GLU A 216 -18.03 -20.09 13.15
CA GLU A 216 -16.59 -19.99 13.34
C GLU A 216 -15.84 -21.06 12.53
N ALA A 217 -16.34 -22.30 12.53
CA ALA A 217 -15.78 -23.39 11.74
C ALA A 217 -15.79 -23.12 10.23
N LYS A 218 -16.89 -22.59 9.68
CA LYS A 218 -16.96 -22.26 8.24
C LYS A 218 -15.98 -21.13 7.89
N MET A 219 -15.89 -20.08 8.70
CA MET A 219 -14.92 -19.00 8.46
C MET A 219 -13.47 -19.48 8.60
N GLN A 220 -13.19 -20.33 9.58
CA GLN A 220 -11.86 -20.90 9.75
C GLN A 220 -11.46 -21.73 8.52
N SER A 221 -12.39 -22.51 7.96
CA SER A 221 -12.16 -23.25 6.71
C SER A 221 -11.92 -22.32 5.53
N ILE A 222 -12.71 -21.25 5.37
CA ILE A 222 -12.51 -20.24 4.31
C ILE A 222 -11.14 -19.57 4.46
N PHE A 223 -10.77 -19.17 5.67
CA PHE A 223 -9.47 -18.55 5.93
C PHE A 223 -8.31 -19.51 5.64
N HIS A 224 -8.42 -20.77 6.03
CA HIS A 224 -7.37 -21.75 5.79
C HIS A 224 -7.14 -22.01 4.29
N ASP A 225 -8.21 -22.15 3.51
CA ASP A 225 -8.13 -22.26 2.05
C ASP A 225 -7.49 -21.01 1.44
N LEU A 226 -8.01 -19.83 1.80
CA LEU A 226 -7.52 -18.55 1.32
C LEU A 226 -6.03 -18.37 1.64
N ASN A 227 -5.61 -18.60 2.87
CA ASN A 227 -4.21 -18.44 3.30
C ASN A 227 -3.28 -19.42 2.56
N THR A 228 -3.68 -20.69 2.44
CA THR A 228 -2.91 -21.71 1.70
C THR A 228 -2.67 -21.28 0.25
N ARG A 229 -3.72 -20.78 -0.40
CA ARG A 229 -3.65 -20.34 -1.80
C ARG A 229 -2.82 -19.07 -1.97
N ILE A 230 -2.94 -18.11 -1.04
CA ILE A 230 -2.15 -16.86 -1.06
C ILE A 230 -0.66 -17.14 -0.91
N ILE A 231 -0.27 -17.96 0.07
CA ILE A 231 1.14 -18.30 0.31
C ILE A 231 1.74 -19.01 -0.92
N ALA A 232 0.95 -19.78 -1.66
CA ALA A 232 1.40 -20.44 -2.88
C ALA A 232 1.58 -19.51 -4.09
N LEU A 233 1.12 -18.24 -4.05
CA LEU A 233 1.22 -17.32 -5.18
C LEU A 233 2.65 -16.85 -5.44
N ARG A 234 3.51 -16.85 -4.42
CA ARG A 234 4.87 -16.28 -4.48
C ARG A 234 5.86 -17.13 -3.68
N GLY A 235 7.15 -16.96 -3.96
CA GLY A 235 8.22 -17.70 -3.29
C GLY A 235 8.70 -17.10 -1.95
N TYR A 236 8.27 -15.88 -1.63
CA TYR A 236 8.60 -15.18 -0.39
C TYR A 236 7.52 -15.35 0.68
N SER A 237 7.83 -15.06 1.95
CA SER A 237 6.87 -15.21 3.07
C SER A 237 5.72 -14.21 2.95
N ILE A 238 4.48 -14.69 3.13
CA ILE A 238 3.28 -13.85 3.19
C ILE A 238 2.54 -14.13 4.50
N THR A 239 2.47 -13.13 5.37
CA THR A 239 1.59 -13.16 6.55
C THR A 239 0.20 -12.66 6.14
N THR A 240 -0.80 -13.53 6.26
CA THR A 240 -2.20 -13.20 5.97
C THR A 240 -3.00 -13.06 7.27
N GLU A 241 -3.60 -11.90 7.48
CA GLU A 241 -4.49 -11.60 8.60
C GLU A 241 -5.89 -11.31 8.08
N LEU A 242 -6.92 -11.83 8.75
CA LEU A 242 -8.32 -11.59 8.41
C LEU A 242 -9.08 -11.08 9.63
N VAL A 243 -9.72 -9.93 9.48
CA VAL A 243 -10.62 -9.35 10.48
C VAL A 243 -12.01 -9.15 9.89
N ILE A 244 -13.01 -9.74 10.54
CA ILE A 244 -14.42 -9.45 10.29
C ILE A 244 -14.88 -8.43 11.33
N THR A 245 -15.42 -7.29 10.88
CA THR A 245 -15.97 -6.26 11.76
C THR A 245 -17.13 -5.53 11.09
N PRO A 246 -18.22 -5.22 11.81
CA PRO A 246 -19.32 -4.42 11.26
C PRO A 246 -18.97 -2.92 11.19
N ASN A 247 -17.92 -2.50 11.90
CA ASN A 247 -17.56 -1.11 12.07
C ASN A 247 -16.66 -0.63 10.93
N SER A 248 -16.93 0.58 10.44
CA SER A 248 -15.98 1.43 9.69
C SER A 248 -15.60 0.99 8.27
N ILE A 249 -16.22 -0.06 7.69
CA ILE A 249 -15.85 -0.55 6.36
C ILE A 249 -17.06 -0.42 5.43
N HIS A 250 -17.04 0.64 4.64
CA HIS A 250 -18.01 0.87 3.57
C HIS A 250 -17.35 0.86 2.18
N ARG A 251 -16.09 1.31 2.12
CA ARG A 251 -15.32 1.35 0.87
C ARG A 251 -14.84 -0.05 0.50
N ARG A 252 -14.76 -0.30 -0.81
CA ARG A 252 -14.16 -1.51 -1.37
C ARG A 252 -12.84 -1.13 -2.02
N SER A 253 -11.78 -1.21 -1.23
CA SER A 253 -10.50 -0.59 -1.55
C SER A 253 -9.34 -1.48 -1.15
N SER A 254 -8.23 -1.38 -1.86
CA SER A 254 -6.94 -1.87 -1.40
C SER A 254 -5.95 -0.73 -1.21
N PHE A 255 -5.28 -0.69 -0.06
CA PHE A 255 -4.27 0.30 0.30
C PHE A 255 -2.93 -0.39 0.44
N SER A 256 -1.93 0.05 -0.32
CA SER A 256 -0.54 -0.40 -0.17
C SER A 256 0.36 0.73 0.33
N ASN A 257 1.66 0.48 0.40
CA ASN A 257 2.68 1.50 0.68
C ASN A 257 2.58 2.71 -0.27
N TYR A 258 2.32 2.49 -1.56
CA TYR A 258 2.44 3.56 -2.58
C TYR A 258 1.33 3.60 -3.62
N HIS A 259 0.33 2.73 -3.53
CA HIS A 259 -0.84 2.79 -4.41
C HIS A 259 -2.14 2.47 -3.67
N LEU A 260 -3.22 2.92 -4.27
CA LEU A 260 -4.59 2.72 -3.83
C LEU A 260 -5.41 2.20 -5.00
N ILE A 261 -6.24 1.19 -4.74
CA ILE A 261 -7.20 0.67 -5.71
C ILE A 261 -8.60 0.80 -5.12
N ASN A 262 -9.53 1.41 -5.85
CA ASN A 262 -10.94 1.46 -5.49
C ASN A 262 -11.76 0.68 -6.52
N CYS A 263 -12.68 -0.14 -6.02
CA CYS A 263 -13.62 -0.92 -6.83
C CYS A 263 -15.05 -0.48 -6.48
N ASP A 264 -15.89 -0.24 -7.49
CA ASP A 264 -17.28 0.17 -7.25
C ASP A 264 -18.09 -0.96 -6.59
N LYS A 265 -18.16 -2.14 -7.23
CA LYS A 265 -18.86 -3.33 -6.71
C LYS A 265 -17.93 -4.35 -6.03
N GLY A 266 -16.77 -3.89 -5.56
CA GLY A 266 -15.79 -4.72 -4.87
C GLY A 266 -14.99 -5.61 -5.81
N PHE A 267 -14.27 -6.58 -5.22
CA PHE A 267 -13.27 -7.35 -5.96
C PHE A 267 -13.86 -8.50 -6.77
N LYS A 268 -15.15 -8.82 -6.60
CA LYS A 268 -15.89 -9.84 -7.36
C LYS A 268 -16.17 -9.38 -8.80
N LEU A 269 -15.12 -9.27 -9.61
CA LEU A 269 -15.20 -8.76 -10.98
C LEU A 269 -15.46 -9.88 -12.01
N PHE A 270 -14.72 -10.98 -11.92
CA PHE A 270 -14.73 -12.07 -12.89
C PHE A 270 -15.61 -13.24 -12.46
N SER A 271 -16.17 -13.94 -13.44
CA SER A 271 -16.96 -15.16 -13.23
C SER A 271 -16.06 -16.31 -12.76
N ILE A 272 -16.58 -17.17 -11.87
CA ILE A 272 -15.89 -18.42 -11.52
C ILE A 272 -15.89 -19.40 -12.70
N ASP A 273 -17.00 -19.45 -13.43
CA ASP A 273 -17.19 -20.43 -14.52
C ASP A 273 -16.29 -20.11 -15.72
N ASP A 274 -15.90 -18.84 -15.87
CA ASP A 274 -15.02 -18.31 -16.92
C ASP A 274 -14.24 -17.11 -16.35
N PRO A 275 -13.02 -17.31 -15.83
CA PRO A 275 -12.21 -16.25 -15.20
C PRO A 275 -11.81 -15.11 -16.13
N SER A 276 -12.03 -15.25 -17.45
CA SER A 276 -11.82 -14.16 -18.42
C SER A 276 -13.01 -13.23 -18.52
N ARG A 277 -14.19 -13.67 -18.07
CA ARG A 277 -15.46 -12.98 -18.29
C ARG A 277 -15.89 -12.17 -17.08
N VAL A 278 -16.29 -10.93 -17.30
CA VAL A 278 -16.87 -10.07 -16.27
C VAL A 278 -18.23 -10.59 -15.83
N ASN A 279 -18.40 -10.77 -14.52
CA ASN A 279 -19.62 -11.30 -13.91
C ASN A 279 -20.76 -10.27 -13.84
N ASP A 280 -20.43 -9.01 -13.54
CA ASP A 280 -21.39 -7.91 -13.46
C ASP A 280 -20.69 -6.57 -13.74
N ASP A 281 -21.46 -5.54 -14.13
CA ASP A 281 -20.91 -4.20 -14.39
C ASP A 281 -20.15 -3.71 -13.16
N ASN A 282 -18.90 -3.29 -13.34
CA ASN A 282 -18.06 -2.80 -12.26
C ASN A 282 -17.05 -1.79 -12.84
N SER A 283 -16.48 -0.97 -11.98
CA SER A 283 -15.33 -0.15 -12.35
C SER A 283 -14.28 -0.27 -11.27
N PHE A 284 -13.02 -0.23 -11.69
CA PHE A 284 -11.93 -0.07 -10.76
C PHE A 284 -11.00 1.05 -11.20
N LYS A 285 -10.37 1.64 -10.21
CA LYS A 285 -9.42 2.74 -10.35
C LYS A 285 -8.19 2.39 -9.54
N TYR A 286 -7.03 2.57 -10.15
CA TYR A 286 -5.72 2.43 -9.55
C TYR A 286 -5.04 3.79 -9.58
N TRP A 287 -4.46 4.18 -8.46
CA TRP A 287 -3.67 5.39 -8.35
C TRP A 287 -2.43 5.12 -7.53
N ASN A 288 -1.32 5.71 -7.93
CA ASN A 288 -0.23 5.94 -6.99
C ASN A 288 -0.64 7.05 -6.01
N ILE A 289 -0.10 7.00 -4.80
CA ILE A 289 -0.54 7.86 -3.68
C ILE A 289 -0.39 9.38 -3.97
N PHE A 290 0.44 9.78 -4.92
CA PHE A 290 0.67 11.18 -5.30
C PHE A 290 0.30 11.51 -6.75
N GLU A 291 -0.72 10.83 -7.32
CA GLU A 291 -1.21 11.21 -8.65
C GLU A 291 -1.76 12.66 -8.72
N ILE A 292 -2.32 13.15 -7.61
CA ILE A 292 -2.90 14.50 -7.54
C ILE A 292 -1.88 15.45 -6.89
N ASN A 293 -1.18 16.21 -7.74
CA ASN A 293 -0.15 17.17 -7.32
C ASN A 293 -0.45 18.63 -7.67
N LEU A 294 -1.64 18.95 -8.21
CA LEU A 294 -2.04 20.35 -8.46
C LEU A 294 -3.21 20.73 -7.56
N GLN A 295 -3.19 21.94 -7.00
CA GLN A 295 -4.27 22.48 -6.14
C GLN A 295 -5.67 22.38 -6.77
N ALA A 296 -5.78 22.42 -8.11
CA ALA A 296 -7.05 22.33 -8.82
C ALA A 296 -7.70 20.93 -8.78
N HIS A 297 -6.99 19.90 -8.32
CA HIS A 297 -7.43 18.50 -8.39
C HIS A 297 -7.93 17.94 -7.05
N GLY A 298 -7.98 18.75 -5.99
CA GLY A 298 -8.50 18.35 -4.67
C GLY A 298 -7.50 17.53 -3.84
N ASP A 299 -8.02 16.67 -2.97
CA ASP A 299 -7.20 15.83 -2.08
C ASP A 299 -6.45 14.74 -2.84
N SER A 300 -5.21 14.45 -2.44
CA SER A 300 -4.42 13.36 -2.99
C SER A 300 -4.81 12.00 -2.39
N GLN A 301 -4.44 10.91 -3.07
CA GLN A 301 -4.71 9.56 -2.59
C GLN A 301 -3.88 9.22 -1.34
N PHE A 302 -2.78 9.93 -1.13
CA PHE A 302 -2.06 9.92 0.13
C PHE A 302 -2.94 10.45 1.28
N LYS A 303 -3.70 11.53 1.07
CA LYS A 303 -4.64 12.04 2.07
C LYS A 303 -5.78 11.05 2.33
N GLU A 304 -6.32 10.41 1.29
CA GLU A 304 -7.30 9.33 1.45
C GLU A 304 -6.74 8.20 2.32
N LEU A 305 -5.50 7.76 2.06
CA LEU A 305 -4.82 6.73 2.85
C LEU A 305 -4.64 7.18 4.31
N VAL A 306 -4.20 8.42 4.54
CA VAL A 306 -4.01 9.00 5.88
C VAL A 306 -5.32 9.14 6.66
N ASP A 307 -6.44 9.39 5.99
CA ASP A 307 -7.74 9.58 6.62
C ASP A 307 -8.49 8.25 6.83
N GLU A 308 -8.35 7.27 5.93
CA GLU A 308 -9.11 6.02 5.96
C GLU A 308 -8.43 4.90 6.76
N VAL A 309 -7.10 4.73 6.66
CA VAL A 309 -6.39 3.65 7.37
C VAL A 309 -6.56 3.75 8.90
N PRO A 310 -6.49 4.92 9.55
CA PRO A 310 -6.80 5.05 10.98
C PRO A 310 -8.24 4.65 11.35
N LYS A 311 -9.23 4.90 10.46
CA LYS A 311 -10.63 4.49 10.70
C LYS A 311 -10.77 2.97 10.63
N ILE A 312 -10.09 2.33 9.68
CA ILE A 312 -10.00 0.87 9.57
C ILE A 312 -9.35 0.31 10.84
N LYS A 313 -8.21 0.89 11.27
CA LYS A 313 -7.51 0.51 12.52
C LYS A 313 -8.41 0.62 13.74
N ALA A 314 -9.19 1.69 13.87
CA ALA A 314 -10.15 1.87 14.95
C ALA A 314 -11.27 0.81 14.92
N GLY A 315 -11.79 0.49 13.74
CA GLY A 315 -12.79 -0.57 13.55
C GLY A 315 -12.27 -1.96 13.93
N ILE A 316 -11.01 -2.25 13.62
CA ILE A 316 -10.31 -3.49 13.99
C ILE A 316 -10.08 -3.55 15.51
N ARG A 317 -9.53 -2.47 16.10
CA ARG A 317 -9.32 -2.38 17.56
C ARG A 317 -10.62 -2.60 18.33
N SER A 318 -11.72 -2.02 17.87
CA SER A 318 -13.05 -2.23 18.45
C SER A 318 -13.48 -3.71 18.39
N ALA A 319 -13.27 -4.38 17.25
CA ALA A 319 -13.59 -5.80 17.11
C ALA A 319 -12.74 -6.69 18.02
N ILE A 320 -11.42 -6.47 18.05
CA ILE A 320 -10.47 -7.19 18.89
C ILE A 320 -10.80 -7.01 20.38
N ASN A 321 -11.07 -5.78 20.83
CA ASN A 321 -11.45 -5.52 22.22
C ASN A 321 -12.70 -6.30 22.64
N THR A 322 -13.68 -6.39 21.73
CA THR A 322 -14.91 -7.16 21.97
C THR A 322 -14.61 -8.66 22.05
N ILE A 323 -13.81 -9.20 21.12
CA ILE A 323 -13.41 -10.61 21.10
C ILE A 323 -12.62 -10.98 22.36
N ASN A 324 -11.67 -10.14 22.77
CA ASN A 324 -10.89 -10.32 23.99
C ASN A 324 -11.77 -10.31 25.26
N GLY A 325 -12.72 -9.38 25.35
CA GLY A 325 -13.67 -9.33 26.46
C GLY A 325 -14.55 -10.59 26.54
N MET A 326 -14.95 -11.14 25.40
CA MET A 326 -15.78 -12.34 25.31
C MET A 326 -14.97 -13.65 25.29
N LYS A 327 -13.64 -13.58 25.14
CA LYS A 327 -12.71 -14.69 24.96
C LYS A 327 -13.08 -15.66 23.83
N ARG A 328 -13.73 -15.16 22.78
CA ARG A 328 -14.12 -15.93 21.60
C ARG A 328 -14.50 -15.04 20.43
N ASN A 329 -14.40 -15.60 19.22
CA ASN A 329 -15.01 -15.02 18.03
C ASN A 329 -16.53 -14.91 18.19
N LEU A 330 -17.11 -13.88 17.56
CA LEU A 330 -18.54 -13.60 17.54
C LEU A 330 -19.09 -13.77 16.13
N GLU A 331 -20.41 -13.70 15.99
CA GLU A 331 -21.09 -13.87 14.70
C GLU A 331 -20.65 -12.83 13.66
N ASP A 332 -20.51 -11.58 14.10
CA ASP A 332 -20.18 -10.39 13.29
C ASP A 332 -18.75 -9.87 13.50
N LYS A 333 -18.01 -10.40 14.49
CA LYS A 333 -16.64 -10.00 14.81
C LYS A 333 -15.74 -11.23 14.92
N LYS A 334 -14.76 -11.35 14.02
CA LYS A 334 -13.87 -12.52 13.97
C LYS A 334 -12.45 -12.12 13.60
N CYS A 335 -11.47 -12.84 14.12
CA CYS A 335 -10.06 -12.67 13.80
C CYS A 335 -9.42 -14.01 13.44
N TYR A 336 -8.64 -14.04 12.35
CA TYR A 336 -7.89 -15.21 11.91
C TYR A 336 -6.52 -14.82 11.38
N GLY A 337 -5.51 -15.68 11.57
CA GLY A 337 -4.12 -15.40 11.18
C GLY A 337 -3.36 -14.48 12.15
N LEU A 338 -3.99 -14.07 13.24
CA LEU A 338 -3.39 -13.22 14.26
C LEU A 338 -2.67 -14.07 15.34
N PRO A 339 -1.62 -13.53 15.97
CA PRO A 339 -1.02 -14.09 17.18
C PRO A 339 -2.01 -14.15 18.37
N PRO A 340 -1.69 -14.91 19.45
CA PRO A 340 -2.60 -15.09 20.59
C PRO A 340 -3.02 -13.82 21.34
N ASP A 341 -2.24 -12.75 21.24
CA ASP A 341 -2.55 -11.43 21.81
C ASP A 341 -3.45 -10.57 20.90
N TYR A 342 -3.83 -11.11 19.73
CA TYR A 342 -4.58 -10.42 18.67
C TYR A 342 -3.89 -9.16 18.17
N SER A 343 -2.56 -9.05 18.30
CA SER A 343 -1.82 -7.95 17.68
C SER A 343 -1.88 -8.09 16.15
N ILE A 344 -2.11 -6.98 15.46
CA ILE A 344 -2.05 -6.94 14.00
C ILE A 344 -0.59 -6.75 13.59
N LYS A 345 -0.11 -7.52 12.63
CA LYS A 345 1.28 -7.44 12.14
C LYS A 345 1.45 -6.50 10.95
N ASN A 346 0.39 -6.26 10.18
CA ASN A 346 0.45 -5.43 8.98
C ASN A 346 1.22 -4.10 9.16
N ARG A 347 2.29 -3.88 8.38
CA ARG A 347 3.20 -2.74 8.56
C ARG A 347 2.46 -1.42 8.34
N LEU A 348 1.65 -1.36 7.28
CA LEU A 348 0.92 -0.15 6.92
C LEU A 348 -0.04 0.27 8.04
N ILE A 349 -0.83 -0.66 8.60
CA ILE A 349 -1.79 -0.30 9.65
C ILE A 349 -1.13 0.07 10.98
N ASN A 350 0.03 -0.51 11.28
CA ASN A 350 0.79 -0.22 12.48
C ASN A 350 1.56 1.10 12.40
N HIS A 351 1.85 1.58 11.20
CA HIS A 351 2.49 2.87 10.98
C HIS A 351 1.61 4.04 11.43
N PHE A 352 0.28 3.95 11.23
CA PHE A 352 -0.66 4.95 11.73
C PHE A 352 -0.84 4.86 13.25
N PRO A 353 -1.12 5.95 13.98
CA PRO A 353 -1.35 5.92 15.43
C PRO A 353 -2.57 5.08 15.87
#